data_AF-A0A7S3NWE3-F1
#
_entry.id   AF-A0A7S3NWE3-F1
#
_cell.length_a   1.000
_cell.length_b   1.000
_cell.length_c   1.000
_cell.angle_alpha   90.00
_cell.angle_beta   90.00
_cell.angle_gamma   90.00
#
_symmetry.space_group_name_H-M   'P 1'
#
loop_
_entity.id
_entity.type
_entity.pdbx_description
1 polymer ?
#
loop_
_entity_poly.entity_id
_entity_poly.type
_entity_poly.pdbx_seq_one_letter_code
_entity_poly.pdbx_strand_id
1 'polypeptide(L)'
;DLEKDIITNPFFHGKEKHYLRAQIARIHHGTTLVPKGLYRPTEDDAKEIEADEPEDEENKYTPQTENQILLSNWSHYPKGILQNCRTQHMDPEPEEDDERDPEDILKEIEAKDPYDARLKFISEDNEIEHGFPAWNIRLHGDKERQKTIRGKTEHNGTVVLKSNRWPGSVTVWKGVNWHQIYVGNGHKYEMKNYFPTHPPYIPVDPEDIEEHPEPNPQEVEAPPAKEGEGEGEGDKEGENNDE
;
A
#
# COMPACT_ATOMS: atom_id res chain seq x y z
N ASP A 1 15.45 -7.63 -20.08
CA ASP A 1 16.70 -7.34 -19.38
C ASP A 1 16.34 -6.94 -17.95
N LEU A 2 16.82 -7.68 -16.96
CA LEU A 2 16.45 -7.50 -15.55
C LEU A 2 17.14 -6.29 -14.89
N GLU A 3 18.22 -5.80 -15.48
CA GLU A 3 18.99 -4.67 -14.93
C GLU A 3 18.61 -3.34 -15.57
N LYS A 4 17.61 -3.34 -16.47
CA LYS A 4 17.10 -2.14 -17.13
C LYS A 4 16.40 -1.21 -16.13
N ASP A 5 16.66 0.08 -16.25
CA ASP A 5 15.96 1.11 -15.49
C ASP A 5 14.54 1.31 -16.00
N ILE A 6 13.61 1.52 -15.06
CA ILE A 6 12.21 1.78 -15.37
C ILE A 6 11.98 3.28 -15.39
N ILE A 7 11.56 3.79 -16.55
CA ILE A 7 11.28 5.20 -16.78
C ILE A 7 9.76 5.38 -16.78
N THR A 8 9.21 5.79 -15.64
CA THR A 8 7.77 6.01 -15.44
C THR A 8 7.51 7.30 -14.67
N ASN A 9 6.29 7.82 -14.79
CA ASN A 9 5.74 8.85 -13.91
C ASN A 9 4.40 8.33 -13.37
N PRO A 10 4.26 8.01 -12.07
CA PRO A 10 5.22 8.20 -10.97
C PRO A 10 6.55 7.46 -11.14
N PHE A 11 7.62 8.03 -10.57
CA PHE A 11 8.96 7.44 -10.59
C PHE A 11 9.00 6.13 -9.81
N PHE A 12 9.58 5.09 -10.40
CA PHE A 12 9.75 3.79 -9.77
C PHE A 12 11.17 3.66 -9.21
N HIS A 13 11.29 3.52 -7.89
CA HIS A 13 12.56 3.40 -7.18
C HIS A 13 13.14 1.98 -7.32
N GLY A 14 13.52 1.58 -8.54
CA GLY A 14 14.07 0.26 -8.80
C GLY A 14 14.30 -0.04 -10.28
N LYS A 15 14.82 -1.25 -10.53
CA LYS A 15 15.06 -1.79 -11.87
C LYS A 15 13.96 -2.77 -12.28
N GLU A 16 14.02 -3.25 -13.52
CA GLU A 16 13.08 -4.24 -14.07
C GLU A 16 12.89 -5.45 -13.16
N LYS A 17 13.95 -5.99 -12.54
CA LYS A 17 13.83 -7.11 -11.59
C LYS A 17 12.95 -6.80 -10.37
N HIS A 18 12.98 -5.57 -9.86
CA HIS A 18 12.18 -5.17 -8.71
C HIS A 18 10.71 -5.01 -9.11
N TYR A 19 10.46 -4.45 -10.29
CA TYR A 19 9.11 -4.33 -10.84
C TYR A 19 8.49 -5.69 -11.15
N LEU A 20 9.26 -6.59 -11.79
CA LEU A 20 8.84 -7.96 -12.02
C LEU A 20 8.51 -8.66 -10.70
N ARG A 21 9.36 -8.51 -9.68
CA ARG A 21 9.11 -9.11 -8.36
C ARG A 21 7.84 -8.55 -7.70
N ALA A 22 7.56 -7.26 -7.88
CA ALA A 22 6.33 -6.62 -7.41
C ALA A 22 5.10 -7.13 -8.17
N GLN A 23 5.18 -7.28 -9.49
CA GLN A 23 4.11 -7.89 -10.30
C GLN A 23 3.83 -9.34 -9.87
N ILE A 24 4.88 -10.14 -9.67
CA ILE A 24 4.75 -11.52 -9.18
C ILE A 24 4.04 -11.54 -7.82
N ALA A 25 4.41 -10.67 -6.89
CA ALA A 25 3.72 -10.55 -5.60
C ALA A 25 2.24 -10.24 -5.78
N ARG A 26 1.89 -9.21 -6.56
CA ARG A 26 0.50 -8.80 -6.76
C ARG A 26 -0.35 -9.88 -7.43
N ILE A 27 0.20 -10.59 -8.41
CA ILE A 27 -0.48 -11.69 -9.10
C ILE A 27 -0.65 -12.88 -8.17
N HIS A 28 0.40 -13.27 -7.46
CA HIS A 28 0.34 -14.38 -6.51
C HIS A 28 -0.72 -14.12 -5.43
N HIS A 29 -0.66 -12.97 -4.76
CA HIS A 29 -1.60 -12.63 -3.70
C HIS A 29 -3.03 -12.42 -4.19
N GLY A 30 -3.22 -12.01 -5.45
CA GLY A 30 -4.56 -11.77 -6.01
C GLY A 30 -5.16 -12.94 -6.79
N THR A 31 -4.43 -14.03 -7.02
CA THR A 31 -4.93 -15.12 -7.88
C THR A 31 -4.63 -16.53 -7.40
N THR A 32 -3.84 -16.71 -6.33
CA THR A 32 -3.59 -18.04 -5.76
C THR A 32 -4.80 -18.52 -4.98
N LEU A 33 -5.45 -19.56 -5.51
CA LEU A 33 -6.71 -20.09 -4.99
C LEU A 33 -6.57 -21.47 -4.38
N VAL A 34 -7.48 -21.76 -3.46
CA VAL A 34 -7.65 -23.07 -2.84
C VAL A 34 -9.13 -23.46 -2.81
N PRO A 35 -9.46 -24.75 -2.99
CA PRO A 35 -10.81 -25.24 -2.76
C PRO A 35 -11.24 -25.05 -1.30
N LYS A 36 -12.51 -24.74 -1.12
CA LYS A 36 -13.17 -24.67 0.19
C LYS A 36 -13.05 -26.01 0.93
N GLY A 37 -12.85 -25.97 2.24
CA GLY A 37 -12.85 -27.15 3.12
C GLY A 37 -11.51 -27.92 3.18
N LEU A 38 -10.43 -27.36 2.61
CA LEU A 38 -9.07 -27.91 2.79
C LEU A 38 -8.27 -27.17 3.87
N TYR A 39 -8.65 -25.94 4.17
CA TYR A 39 -7.99 -25.09 5.17
C TYR A 39 -9.05 -24.38 5.99
N ARG A 40 -8.72 -24.09 7.24
CA ARG A 40 -9.50 -23.27 8.16
C ARG A 40 -8.61 -22.24 8.85
N PRO A 41 -9.14 -21.08 9.26
CA PRO A 41 -8.39 -20.17 10.13
C PRO A 41 -8.07 -20.88 11.45
N THR A 42 -6.90 -20.60 12.01
CA THR A 42 -6.50 -21.15 13.31
C THR A 42 -7.37 -20.56 14.43
N GLU A 43 -7.64 -21.35 15.47
CA GLU A 43 -8.49 -20.93 16.61
C GLU A 43 -7.84 -19.82 17.44
N ASP A 44 -6.50 -19.84 17.55
CA ASP A 44 -5.71 -18.85 18.29
C ASP A 44 -5.51 -17.53 17.52
N ASP A 45 -5.39 -17.59 16.19
CA ASP A 45 -5.19 -16.43 15.33
C ASP A 45 -5.94 -16.58 14.01
N ALA A 46 -7.03 -15.82 13.85
CA ALA A 46 -7.83 -15.79 12.64
C ALA A 46 -7.07 -15.24 11.41
N LYS A 47 -5.87 -14.67 11.58
CA LYS A 47 -4.97 -14.22 10.51
C LYS A 47 -4.10 -15.35 9.96
N GLU A 48 -4.00 -16.49 10.63
CA GLU A 48 -3.31 -17.69 10.15
C GLU A 48 -4.28 -18.76 9.67
N ILE A 49 -3.78 -19.71 8.86
CA ILE A 49 -4.57 -20.85 8.37
C ILE A 49 -3.83 -22.15 8.66
N GLU A 50 -4.59 -23.20 8.94
CA GLU A 50 -4.11 -24.56 9.09
C GLU A 50 -4.88 -25.50 8.15
N ALA A 51 -4.31 -26.68 7.90
CA ALA A 51 -4.98 -27.70 7.10
C ALA A 51 -6.19 -28.25 7.88
N ASP A 52 -7.34 -28.31 7.22
CA ASP A 52 -8.57 -28.89 7.76
C ASP A 52 -8.51 -30.42 7.58
N GLU A 53 -7.72 -31.07 8.44
CA GLU A 53 -7.57 -32.53 8.48
C GLU A 53 -8.36 -33.11 9.65
N PRO A 54 -9.60 -33.58 9.43
CA PRO A 54 -10.33 -34.27 10.49
C PRO A 54 -9.63 -35.58 10.87
N GLU A 55 -9.66 -35.91 12.16
CA GLU A 55 -9.04 -37.13 12.70
C GLU A 55 -9.68 -38.42 12.12
N ASP A 56 -10.96 -38.35 11.74
CA ASP A 56 -11.70 -39.43 11.11
C ASP A 56 -11.63 -39.36 9.57
N GLU A 57 -11.05 -40.38 8.93
CA GLU A 57 -10.99 -40.48 7.46
C GLU A 57 -12.38 -40.43 6.79
N GLU A 58 -13.45 -40.86 7.48
CA GLU A 58 -14.83 -40.79 6.98
C GLU A 58 -15.38 -39.35 6.92
N ASN A 59 -14.89 -38.45 7.78
CA ASN A 59 -15.28 -37.04 7.79
C ASN A 59 -14.39 -36.17 6.91
N LYS A 60 -13.36 -36.73 6.26
CA LYS A 60 -12.45 -35.99 5.40
C LYS A 60 -13.20 -35.40 4.21
N TYR A 61 -13.28 -34.07 4.17
CA TYR A 61 -13.89 -33.35 3.06
C TYR A 61 -13.11 -33.66 1.77
N THR A 62 -13.78 -34.33 0.84
CA THR A 62 -13.26 -34.60 -0.49
C THR A 62 -13.99 -33.73 -1.52
N PRO A 63 -13.34 -32.67 -2.02
CA PRO A 63 -13.96 -31.79 -3.00
C PRO A 63 -14.36 -32.57 -4.26
N GLN A 64 -15.65 -32.55 -4.58
CA GLN A 64 -16.18 -33.14 -5.81
C GLN A 64 -16.10 -32.16 -6.97
N THR A 65 -15.77 -32.65 -8.17
CA THR A 65 -15.62 -31.82 -9.38
C THR A 65 -16.85 -30.98 -9.71
N GLU A 66 -18.06 -31.49 -9.46
CA GLU A 66 -19.32 -30.76 -9.72
C GLU A 66 -19.47 -29.53 -8.83
N ASN A 67 -19.04 -29.63 -7.57
CA ASN A 67 -19.07 -28.52 -6.63
C ASN A 67 -18.05 -27.46 -7.03
N GLN A 68 -16.90 -27.87 -7.58
CA GLN A 68 -15.83 -26.94 -7.97
C GLN A 68 -16.20 -26.01 -9.13
N ILE A 69 -17.37 -26.19 -9.76
CA ILE A 69 -17.92 -25.25 -10.76
C ILE A 69 -18.49 -23.99 -10.11
N LEU A 70 -18.77 -24.00 -8.81
CA LEU A 70 -19.30 -22.85 -8.07
C LEU A 70 -18.15 -21.95 -7.59
N LEU A 71 -18.27 -20.64 -7.83
CA LEU A 71 -17.30 -19.64 -7.34
C LEU A 71 -17.18 -19.64 -5.81
N SER A 72 -18.26 -19.94 -5.09
CA SER A 72 -18.28 -20.01 -3.62
C SER A 72 -17.47 -21.18 -3.03
N ASN A 73 -16.96 -22.08 -3.86
CA ASN A 73 -16.12 -23.20 -3.44
C ASN A 73 -14.62 -22.93 -3.63
N TRP A 74 -14.25 -21.69 -3.96
CA TRP A 74 -12.87 -21.26 -4.11
C TRP A 74 -12.60 -20.05 -3.23
N SER A 75 -11.48 -20.08 -2.52
CA SER A 75 -11.02 -19.00 -1.66
C SER A 75 -9.57 -18.64 -1.96
N HIS A 76 -9.18 -17.41 -1.59
CA HIS A 76 -7.80 -16.95 -1.68
C HIS A 76 -6.95 -17.62 -0.60
N TYR A 77 -5.85 -18.24 -1.01
CA TYR A 77 -4.89 -18.90 -0.10
C TYR A 77 -3.94 -17.91 0.62
N PRO A 78 -3.20 -17.04 -0.10
CA PRO A 78 -2.25 -16.12 0.53
C PRO A 78 -2.96 -14.99 1.29
N LYS A 79 -2.24 -14.29 2.17
CA LYS A 79 -2.75 -13.11 2.88
C LYS A 79 -2.97 -11.97 1.87
N GLY A 80 -3.95 -11.10 2.12
CA GLY A 80 -4.14 -9.89 1.33
C GLY A 80 -2.90 -8.99 1.39
N ILE A 81 -2.67 -8.20 0.34
CA ILE A 81 -1.67 -7.12 0.37
C ILE A 81 -2.39 -5.84 0.82
N LEU A 82 -1.91 -5.27 1.92
CA LEU A 82 -2.39 -4.05 2.54
C LEU A 82 -2.01 -2.80 1.72
N GLN A 83 -2.58 -1.63 2.03
CA GLN A 83 -2.24 -0.36 1.35
C GLN A 83 -0.77 0.02 1.55
N ASN A 84 -0.16 -0.42 2.66
CA ASN A 84 1.27 -0.27 2.91
C ASN A 84 2.17 -1.20 2.04
N CYS A 85 1.59 -1.95 1.10
CA CYS A 85 2.27 -2.89 0.20
C CYS A 85 2.94 -4.09 0.91
N ARG A 86 2.50 -4.42 2.13
CA ARG A 86 2.95 -5.59 2.90
C ARG A 86 1.77 -6.50 3.26
N THR A 87 2.06 -7.64 3.87
CA THR A 87 1.05 -8.57 4.38
C THR A 87 0.73 -8.39 5.87
N GLN A 88 1.50 -7.53 6.55
CA GLN A 88 1.41 -7.19 7.96
C GLN A 88 1.78 -5.72 8.15
N HIS A 89 1.17 -5.07 9.13
CA HIS A 89 1.60 -3.76 9.61
C HIS A 89 2.93 -3.87 10.35
N MET A 90 3.77 -2.84 10.25
CA MET A 90 4.98 -2.78 11.07
C MET A 90 4.61 -2.33 12.47
N ASP A 91 5.39 -2.82 13.42
CA ASP A 91 5.37 -2.29 14.78
C ASP A 91 5.72 -0.79 14.70
N PRO A 92 4.88 0.10 15.27
CA PRO A 92 5.16 1.52 15.27
C PRO A 92 6.44 1.79 16.06
N GLU A 93 7.39 2.51 15.46
CA GLU A 93 8.51 3.07 16.21
C GLU A 93 7.96 4.22 17.07
N PRO A 94 8.05 4.15 18.41
CA PRO A 94 7.59 5.24 19.24
C PRO A 94 8.46 6.47 18.99
N GLU A 95 7.86 7.58 18.58
CA GLU A 95 8.55 8.87 18.56
C GLU A 95 8.87 9.25 20.02
N GLU A 96 10.04 9.85 20.27
CA GLU A 96 10.55 10.13 21.64
C GLU A 96 9.62 11.04 22.48
N ASP A 97 8.61 11.67 21.86
CA ASP A 97 7.66 12.61 22.47
C ASP A 97 6.18 12.13 22.42
N ASP A 98 5.93 10.90 21.97
CA ASP A 98 4.57 10.34 21.85
C ASP A 98 4.27 9.41 23.04
N GLU A 99 3.53 9.90 24.04
CA GLU A 99 3.16 9.15 25.27
C GLU A 99 2.15 7.99 25.04
N ARG A 100 1.75 7.76 23.78
CA ARG A 100 0.76 6.73 23.42
C ARG A 100 1.40 5.34 23.44
N ASP A 101 0.67 4.35 23.96
CA ASP A 101 1.11 2.96 23.93
C ASP A 101 1.27 2.50 22.46
N PRO A 102 2.40 1.87 22.08
CA PRO A 102 2.59 1.34 20.72
C PRO A 102 1.46 0.42 20.26
N GLU A 103 0.77 -0.29 21.17
CA GLU A 103 -0.37 -1.12 20.81
C GLU A 103 -1.58 -0.32 20.32
N ASP A 104 -1.81 0.88 20.86
CA ASP A 104 -2.95 1.71 20.45
C ASP A 104 -2.69 2.40 19.11
N ILE A 105 -1.44 2.79 18.86
CA ILE A 105 -0.99 3.27 17.54
C ILE A 105 -1.17 2.18 16.49
N LEU A 106 -0.79 0.93 16.82
CA LEU A 106 -0.97 -0.20 15.91
C LEU A 106 -2.46 -0.42 15.60
N LYS A 107 -3.36 -0.39 16.60
CA LYS A 107 -4.81 -0.51 16.37
C LYS A 107 -5.36 0.60 15.48
N GLU A 108 -4.88 1.83 15.62
CA GLU A 108 -5.27 2.92 14.72
C GLU A 108 -4.82 2.66 13.27
N ILE A 109 -3.62 2.10 13.09
CA ILE A 109 -3.10 1.70 11.78
C ILE A 109 -3.95 0.56 11.20
N GLU A 110 -4.26 -0.48 12.01
CA GLU A 110 -5.13 -1.59 11.61
C GLU A 110 -6.56 -1.10 11.27
N ALA A 111 -7.06 -0.07 11.96
CA ALA A 111 -8.38 0.51 11.67
C ALA A 111 -8.40 1.30 10.35
N LYS A 112 -7.29 1.96 9.98
CA LYS A 112 -7.16 2.68 8.71
C LYS A 112 -6.98 1.73 7.52
N ASP A 113 -6.31 0.61 7.73
CA ASP A 113 -5.99 -0.38 6.70
C ASP A 113 -6.24 -1.81 7.23
N PRO A 114 -7.52 -2.23 7.30
CA PRO A 114 -7.91 -3.49 7.92
C PRO A 114 -7.44 -4.70 7.11
N TYR A 115 -7.12 -5.77 7.83
CA TYR A 115 -6.77 -7.05 7.21
C TYR A 115 -7.99 -7.67 6.51
N ASP A 116 -7.76 -8.20 5.30
CA ASP A 116 -8.73 -9.08 4.66
C ASP A 116 -8.93 -10.36 5.49
N ALA A 117 -10.17 -10.82 5.59
CA ALA A 117 -10.49 -12.11 6.19
C ALA A 117 -9.73 -13.24 5.48
N ARG A 118 -9.14 -14.16 6.25
CA ARG A 118 -8.47 -15.34 5.68
C ARG A 118 -9.48 -16.22 4.96
N LEU A 119 -9.03 -16.83 3.85
CA LEU A 119 -9.85 -17.67 3.00
C LEU A 119 -11.10 -16.95 2.45
N LYS A 120 -10.99 -15.65 2.17
CA LYS A 120 -12.01 -14.88 1.46
C LYS A 120 -12.43 -15.59 0.17
N PHE A 121 -13.73 -15.75 -0.03
CA PHE A 121 -14.28 -16.39 -1.22
C PHE A 121 -14.17 -15.49 -2.45
N ILE A 122 -13.84 -16.10 -3.60
CA ILE A 122 -13.74 -15.34 -4.86
C ILE A 122 -15.11 -14.82 -5.36
N SER A 123 -16.22 -15.31 -4.79
CA SER A 123 -17.56 -14.79 -5.04
C SER A 123 -17.78 -13.40 -4.45
N GLU A 124 -17.00 -13.03 -3.43
CA GLU A 124 -17.06 -11.75 -2.74
C GLU A 124 -16.00 -10.76 -3.26
N ASP A 125 -15.26 -11.16 -4.31
CA ASP A 125 -14.31 -10.26 -4.95
C ASP A 125 -15.03 -9.12 -5.66
N ASN A 126 -14.46 -7.92 -5.53
CA ASN A 126 -14.97 -6.74 -6.20
C ASN A 126 -15.03 -6.95 -7.71
N GLU A 127 -16.18 -6.61 -8.29
CA GLU A 127 -16.38 -6.58 -9.73
C GLU A 127 -15.35 -5.67 -10.41
N ILE A 128 -15.13 -5.94 -11.69
CA ILE A 128 -14.30 -5.13 -12.56
C ILE A 128 -15.13 -3.95 -13.08
N GLU A 129 -14.46 -2.90 -13.55
CA GLU A 129 -15.10 -1.77 -14.24
C GLU A 129 -16.17 -2.26 -15.23
N HIS A 130 -17.35 -1.62 -15.19
CA HIS A 130 -18.57 -1.98 -15.94
C HIS A 130 -19.36 -3.21 -15.43
N GLY A 131 -19.13 -3.67 -14.20
CA GLY A 131 -19.95 -4.70 -13.56
C GLY A 131 -19.67 -6.13 -14.05
N PHE A 132 -18.47 -6.36 -14.60
CA PHE A 132 -18.04 -7.70 -14.96
C PHE A 132 -17.51 -8.44 -13.72
N PRO A 133 -17.80 -9.75 -13.55
CA PRO A 133 -17.29 -10.50 -12.42
C PRO A 133 -15.75 -10.57 -12.46
N ALA A 134 -15.10 -10.62 -11.30
CA ALA A 134 -13.64 -10.76 -11.21
C ALA A 134 -13.12 -12.09 -11.77
N TRP A 135 -13.95 -13.13 -11.75
CA TRP A 135 -13.61 -14.50 -12.11
C TRP A 135 -14.61 -15.10 -13.08
N ASN A 136 -14.11 -15.90 -14.01
CA ASN A 136 -14.90 -16.73 -14.91
C ASN A 136 -14.58 -18.20 -14.64
N ILE A 137 -15.61 -19.04 -14.45
CA ILE A 137 -15.45 -20.48 -14.23
C ILE A 137 -16.18 -21.27 -15.31
N ARG A 138 -15.51 -22.28 -15.86
CA ARG A 138 -16.09 -23.15 -16.90
C ARG A 138 -15.65 -24.59 -16.72
N LEU A 139 -16.57 -25.52 -16.92
CA LEU A 139 -16.28 -26.94 -17.03
C LEU A 139 -15.97 -27.28 -18.50
N HIS A 140 -14.80 -27.87 -18.73
CA HIS A 140 -14.35 -28.35 -20.03
C HIS A 140 -14.26 -29.87 -20.03
N GLY A 141 -14.45 -30.48 -21.21
CA GLY A 141 -14.42 -31.93 -21.39
C GLY A 141 -15.78 -32.59 -21.16
N ASP A 142 -15.75 -33.85 -20.75
CA ASP A 142 -16.97 -34.61 -20.47
C ASP A 142 -17.60 -34.15 -19.16
N LYS A 143 -18.91 -33.86 -19.22
CA LYS A 143 -19.67 -33.37 -18.08
C LYS A 143 -20.31 -34.49 -17.28
N GLU A 144 -20.40 -35.69 -17.85
CA GLU A 144 -21.04 -36.83 -17.21
C GLU A 144 -20.07 -37.60 -16.32
N ARG A 145 -20.61 -38.18 -15.24
CA ARG A 145 -19.88 -39.12 -14.40
C ARG A 145 -19.78 -40.44 -15.16
N GLN A 146 -18.56 -40.88 -15.43
CA GLN A 146 -18.33 -42.18 -16.05
C GLN A 146 -17.86 -43.19 -15.01
N LYS A 147 -18.37 -44.42 -15.12
CA LYS A 147 -17.84 -45.53 -14.33
C LYS A 147 -16.57 -46.02 -15.02
N THR A 148 -15.45 -45.89 -14.34
CA THR A 148 -14.17 -46.45 -14.79
C THR A 148 -14.28 -47.99 -14.83
N ILE A 149 -13.44 -48.65 -15.62
CA ILE A 149 -13.37 -50.13 -15.76
C ILE A 149 -13.25 -50.84 -14.39
N ARG A 150 -12.72 -50.15 -13.38
CA ARG A 150 -12.58 -50.61 -11.98
C ARG A 150 -13.81 -50.37 -11.09
N GLY A 151 -14.94 -49.93 -11.65
CA GLY A 151 -16.19 -49.68 -10.91
C GLY A 151 -16.24 -48.37 -10.11
N LYS A 152 -15.15 -47.58 -10.09
CA LYS A 152 -15.13 -46.25 -9.47
C LYS A 152 -15.78 -45.21 -10.39
N THR A 153 -16.72 -44.44 -9.86
CA THR A 153 -17.34 -43.34 -10.59
C THR A 153 -16.40 -42.13 -10.55
N GLU A 154 -15.89 -41.71 -11.71
CA GLU A 154 -14.98 -40.58 -11.83
C GLU A 154 -15.54 -39.51 -12.78
N HIS A 155 -15.20 -38.26 -12.51
CA HIS A 155 -15.56 -37.13 -13.36
C HIS A 155 -14.35 -36.79 -14.22
N ASN A 156 -14.46 -37.00 -15.53
CA ASN A 156 -13.36 -36.75 -16.47
C ASN A 156 -13.28 -35.27 -16.91
N GLY A 157 -14.26 -34.47 -16.50
CA GLY A 157 -14.27 -33.04 -16.75
C GLY A 157 -13.19 -32.31 -15.97
N THR A 158 -12.74 -31.20 -16.54
CA THR A 158 -11.73 -30.33 -15.95
C THR A 158 -12.37 -28.96 -15.73
N VAL A 159 -12.36 -28.47 -14.50
CA VAL A 159 -12.86 -27.13 -14.20
C VAL A 159 -11.72 -26.14 -14.39
N VAL A 160 -11.99 -25.06 -15.13
CA VAL A 160 -11.03 -24.01 -15.43
C VAL A 160 -11.59 -22.69 -14.93
N LEU A 161 -10.83 -22.04 -14.05
CA LEU A 161 -11.07 -20.71 -13.54
C LEU A 161 -10.11 -19.75 -14.23
N LYS A 162 -10.61 -18.58 -14.63
CA LYS A 162 -9.81 -17.51 -15.23
C LYS A 162 -10.05 -16.22 -14.48
N SER A 163 -8.97 -15.53 -14.11
CA SER A 163 -9.08 -14.18 -13.55
C SER A 163 -9.29 -13.18 -14.68
N ASN A 164 -10.33 -12.37 -14.57
CA ASN A 164 -10.54 -11.24 -15.45
C ASN A 164 -9.72 -10.03 -14.98
N ARG A 165 -9.44 -9.92 -13.66
CA ARG A 165 -8.63 -8.83 -13.08
C ARG A 165 -7.15 -8.98 -13.45
N TRP A 166 -6.67 -10.22 -13.56
CA TRP A 166 -5.33 -10.55 -14.02
C TRP A 166 -5.41 -11.46 -15.25
N PRO A 167 -5.60 -10.88 -16.46
CA PRO A 167 -5.67 -11.65 -17.69
C PRO A 167 -4.41 -12.49 -17.87
N GLY A 168 -4.59 -13.80 -18.02
CA GLY A 168 -3.50 -14.76 -18.08
C GLY A 168 -3.40 -15.68 -16.86
N SER A 169 -4.05 -15.33 -15.74
CA SER A 169 -4.14 -16.22 -14.58
C SER A 169 -5.22 -17.28 -14.80
N VAL A 170 -4.83 -18.54 -14.72
CA VAL A 170 -5.70 -19.70 -14.93
C VAL A 170 -5.48 -20.72 -13.81
N THR A 171 -6.55 -21.12 -13.14
CA THR A 171 -6.56 -22.23 -12.18
C THR A 171 -7.33 -23.40 -12.77
N VAL A 172 -6.75 -24.59 -12.70
CA VAL A 172 -7.29 -25.81 -13.30
C VAL A 172 -7.49 -26.84 -12.20
N TRP A 173 -8.68 -27.43 -12.15
CA TRP A 173 -9.05 -28.52 -11.25
C TRP A 173 -9.36 -29.80 -12.03
N LYS A 174 -8.77 -30.92 -11.62
CA LYS A 174 -9.08 -32.25 -12.16
C LYS A 174 -9.02 -33.31 -11.07
N GLY A 175 -10.15 -33.98 -10.85
CA GLY A 175 -10.27 -35.02 -9.82
C GLY A 175 -10.15 -34.42 -8.43
N VAL A 176 -8.95 -34.49 -7.84
CA VAL A 176 -8.61 -33.96 -6.50
C VAL A 176 -7.46 -32.93 -6.57
N ASN A 177 -6.78 -32.84 -7.71
CA ASN A 177 -5.62 -31.98 -7.87
C ASN A 177 -6.02 -30.67 -8.54
N TRP A 178 -5.41 -29.57 -8.08
CA TRP A 178 -5.52 -28.28 -8.73
C TRP A 178 -4.16 -27.63 -8.89
N HIS A 179 -4.04 -26.86 -9.96
CA HIS A 179 -2.83 -26.11 -10.26
C HIS A 179 -3.22 -24.75 -10.80
N GLN A 180 -2.39 -23.77 -10.50
CA GLN A 180 -2.53 -22.41 -10.99
C GLN A 180 -1.31 -22.05 -11.83
N ILE A 181 -1.56 -21.39 -12.95
CA ILE A 181 -0.52 -20.85 -13.81
C ILE A 181 -0.90 -19.43 -14.23
N TYR A 182 0.10 -18.55 -14.29
CA TYR A 182 -0.04 -17.24 -14.90
C TYR A 182 0.79 -17.18 -16.19
N VAL A 183 0.14 -16.86 -17.31
CA VAL A 183 0.80 -16.60 -18.59
C VAL A 183 0.22 -15.31 -19.18
N GLY A 184 0.99 -14.24 -19.14
CA GLY A 184 0.54 -12.92 -19.57
C GLY A 184 1.64 -11.87 -19.52
N ASN A 185 1.25 -10.61 -19.67
CA ASN A 185 2.16 -9.46 -19.71
C ASN A 185 2.40 -8.81 -18.33
N GLY A 186 1.84 -9.35 -17.25
CA GLY A 186 1.99 -8.80 -15.90
C GLY A 186 1.14 -7.57 -15.60
N HIS A 187 0.18 -7.22 -16.46
CA HIS A 187 -0.69 -6.07 -16.26
C HIS A 187 -2.07 -6.48 -15.72
N LYS A 188 -2.52 -5.70 -14.75
CA LYS A 188 -3.89 -5.78 -14.24
C LYS A 188 -4.83 -5.25 -15.32
N TYR A 189 -5.99 -5.87 -15.46
CA TYR A 189 -7.02 -5.38 -16.36
C TYR A 189 -7.61 -4.07 -15.84
N GLU A 190 -7.38 -3.01 -16.61
CA GLU A 190 -7.94 -1.67 -16.40
C GLU A 190 -8.24 -1.08 -17.79
N MET A 191 -9.34 -0.35 -17.96
CA MET A 191 -9.59 0.33 -19.24
C MET A 191 -8.64 1.51 -19.45
N LYS A 192 -8.26 2.18 -18.36
CA LYS A 192 -7.30 3.28 -18.38
C LYS A 192 -5.91 2.71 -18.08
N ASN A 193 -5.05 2.69 -19.09
CA ASN A 193 -3.65 2.26 -18.94
C ASN A 193 -2.70 3.44 -18.65
N TYR A 194 -3.23 4.65 -18.47
CA TYR A 194 -2.45 5.86 -18.28
C TYR A 194 -3.05 6.71 -17.16
N PHE A 195 -2.27 6.87 -16.09
CA PHE A 195 -2.61 7.67 -14.92
C PHE A 195 -1.62 8.84 -14.86
N PRO A 196 -1.88 9.96 -15.56
CA PRO A 196 -1.01 11.12 -15.43
C PRO A 196 -1.11 11.61 -13.99
N THR A 197 -0.01 11.54 -13.25
CA THR A 197 0.07 12.19 -11.95
C THR A 197 0.33 13.66 -12.14
N HIS A 198 -0.39 14.48 -11.38
CA HIS A 198 -0.11 15.90 -11.31
C HIS A 198 1.33 16.13 -10.88
N PRO A 199 1.97 17.23 -11.33
CA PRO A 199 3.27 17.64 -10.81
C PRO A 199 3.23 17.67 -9.27
N PRO A 200 4.37 17.38 -8.61
CA PRO A 200 4.44 17.49 -7.16
C PRO A 200 4.04 18.90 -6.72
N TYR A 201 3.38 18.97 -5.58
CA TYR A 201 3.04 20.24 -4.97
C TYR A 201 4.32 21.05 -4.70
N ILE A 202 4.32 22.31 -5.12
CA ILE A 202 5.39 23.26 -4.82
C ILE A 202 5.06 23.87 -3.45
N PRO A 203 5.89 23.68 -2.42
CA PRO A 203 5.70 24.33 -1.13
C PRO A 203 5.57 25.84 -1.31
N VAL A 204 4.63 26.46 -0.60
CA VAL A 204 4.52 27.91 -0.55
C VAL A 204 5.74 28.44 0.21
N ASP A 205 6.31 29.53 -0.29
CA ASP A 205 7.42 30.19 0.40
C ASP A 205 7.00 30.57 1.82
N PRO A 206 7.91 30.46 2.81
CA PRO A 206 7.62 30.94 4.16
C PRO A 206 7.25 32.42 4.12
N GLU A 207 6.47 32.88 5.09
CA GLU A 207 6.18 34.32 5.23
C GLU A 207 7.50 35.09 5.38
N ASP A 208 7.61 36.22 4.66
CA ASP A 208 8.78 37.08 4.74
C ASP A 208 9.00 37.51 6.19
N ILE A 209 10.24 37.37 6.66
CA ILE A 209 10.61 37.84 8.00
C ILE A 209 10.54 39.36 7.99
N GLU A 210 9.92 39.94 9.02
CA GLU A 210 9.89 41.39 9.19
C GLU A 210 11.33 41.93 9.22
N GLU A 211 11.69 42.82 8.29
CA GLU A 211 13.02 43.43 8.22
C GLU A 211 13.28 44.22 9.50
N HIS A 212 14.05 43.65 10.43
CA HIS A 212 14.55 44.40 11.56
C HIS A 212 15.64 45.35 11.07
N PRO A 213 15.64 46.63 11.52
CA PRO A 213 16.70 47.55 11.17
C PRO A 213 18.05 46.93 11.56
N GLU A 214 19.05 47.12 10.69
CA GLU A 214 20.41 46.70 11.00
C GLU A 214 20.77 47.16 12.42
N PRO A 215 21.37 46.29 13.25
CA PRO A 215 21.81 46.67 14.59
C PRO A 215 22.90 47.73 14.43
N ASN A 216 22.48 48.98 14.28
CA ASN A 216 23.37 50.11 14.24
C ASN A 216 23.95 50.22 15.65
N PRO A 217 25.27 50.11 15.82
CA PRO A 217 25.90 50.42 17.10
C PRO A 217 25.57 51.90 17.36
N GLN A 218 24.60 52.16 18.23
CA GLN A 218 24.22 53.52 18.58
C GLN A 218 25.48 54.25 19.03
N GLU A 219 25.75 55.36 18.33
CA GLU A 219 26.73 56.37 18.70
C GLU A 219 26.65 56.55 20.21
N VAL A 220 27.74 56.21 20.90
CA VAL A 220 27.91 56.53 22.31
C VAL A 220 27.69 58.03 22.41
N GLU A 221 26.56 58.45 22.96
CA GLU A 221 26.22 59.86 23.15
C GLU A 221 27.43 60.56 23.77
N ALA A 222 28.10 61.41 22.98
CA ALA A 222 29.19 62.22 23.49
C ALA A 222 28.61 63.08 24.62
N PRO A 223 29.15 63.02 25.85
CA PRO A 223 28.58 63.76 26.97
C PRO A 223 28.61 65.27 26.65
N PRO A 224 27.58 66.04 27.07
CA PRO A 224 27.45 67.43 26.70
C PRO A 224 28.66 68.25 27.15
N ALA A 225 29.21 69.04 26.23
CA ALA A 225 30.30 69.96 26.48
C ALA A 225 29.89 70.96 27.58
N LYS A 226 30.72 71.06 28.64
CA LYS A 226 30.61 72.14 29.62
C LYS A 226 30.97 73.46 28.96
N GLU A 227 30.01 74.37 28.82
CA GLU A 227 30.27 75.77 28.51
C GLU A 227 31.04 76.40 29.68
N GLY A 228 32.27 76.84 29.40
CA GLY A 228 33.06 77.68 30.29
C GLY A 228 32.86 79.14 29.91
N GLU A 229 32.12 79.90 30.72
CA GLU A 229 32.16 81.36 30.69
C GLU A 229 33.32 81.83 31.57
N GLY A 230 34.42 82.22 30.92
CA GLY A 230 35.55 82.90 31.52
C GLY A 230 35.55 84.38 31.15
N GLU A 231 35.31 85.22 32.15
CA GLU A 231 35.95 86.52 32.44
C GLU A 231 36.29 87.46 31.26
N GLY A 232 35.57 88.59 31.19
CA GLY A 232 35.98 89.78 30.46
C GLY A 232 36.32 90.94 31.42
N GLU A 233 37.61 91.18 31.65
CA GLU A 233 38.13 92.42 32.25
C GLU A 233 38.13 93.54 31.19
N GLY A 234 37.54 94.70 31.53
CA GLY A 234 37.66 95.94 30.77
C GLY A 234 38.78 96.81 31.32
N ASP A 235 39.53 97.48 30.45
CA ASP A 235 40.59 98.41 30.84
C ASP A 235 40.49 99.75 30.06
N LYS A 236 40.34 100.82 30.85
CA LYS A 236 40.78 102.23 30.74
C LYS A 236 40.28 103.19 29.63
N GLU A 237 39.52 104.19 30.12
CA GLU A 237 39.75 105.65 30.11
C GLU A 237 40.58 106.34 29.00
N GLY A 238 40.07 107.49 28.50
CA GLY A 238 40.93 108.63 28.13
C GLY A 238 40.53 109.50 26.91
N GLU A 239 39.58 110.43 27.14
CA GLU A 239 39.49 111.84 26.65
C GLU A 239 39.83 112.31 25.21
N ASN A 240 38.87 113.03 24.61
CA ASN A 240 39.01 114.37 23.98
C ASN A 240 37.60 114.98 23.75
N ASN A 241 37.22 116.02 24.50
CA ASN A 241 37.17 117.46 24.15
C ASN A 241 35.96 117.92 23.32
N ASP A 242 35.07 118.72 23.93
CA ASP A 242 34.89 120.15 23.58
C ASP A 242 33.95 120.87 24.59
N GLU A 243 34.39 122.07 25.00
CA GLU A 243 33.75 123.18 25.77
C GLU A 243 33.43 123.05 27.27
#